data_AF-A0A2M9YC47-F1
#
_entry.id   AF-A0A2M9YC47-F1
#
_cell.length_a   1.000
_cell.length_b   1.000
_cell.length_c   1.000
_cell.angle_alpha   90.00
_cell.angle_beta   90.00
_cell.angle_gamma   90.00
#
_symmetry.space_group_name_H-M   'P 1'
#
loop_
_entity.id
_entity.type
_entity.pdbx_description
1 polymer ?
#
loop_
_entity_poly.entity_id
_entity_poly.type
_entity_poly.pdbx_seq_one_letter_code
_entity_poly.pdbx_strand_id
1 'polypeptide(L)' 'MMDDSPRLIPKTRKELILENLDWFALPVRISELVENVLDGKIREQSLVCCHSACDVCNSTIRSCIRKIQRELEEELGQSI' A
#
# COMPACT_ATOMS: atom_id res chain seq x y z
N MET A 1 -20.12 9.00 -8.88
CA MET A 1 -20.70 8.54 -7.60
C MET A 1 -19.95 7.28 -7.27
N MET A 2 -19.05 7.32 -6.29
CA MET A 2 -18.34 6.12 -5.85
C MET A 2 -19.33 5.26 -5.08
N ASP A 3 -19.46 4.02 -5.52
CA ASP A 3 -20.31 3.01 -4.92
C ASP A 3 -19.72 2.67 -3.54
N ASP A 4 -20.19 3.36 -2.51
CA ASP A 4 -19.80 3.15 -1.09
C ASP A 4 -20.53 1.93 -0.51
N SER A 5 -20.87 0.96 -1.35
CA SER A 5 -21.48 -0.28 -0.89
C SER A 5 -20.41 -1.07 -0.14
N PRO A 6 -20.62 -1.43 1.14
CA PRO A 6 -19.69 -2.28 1.86
C PRO A 6 -19.53 -3.57 1.06
N ARG A 7 -18.30 -3.89 0.66
CA ARG A 7 -18.03 -5.09 -0.15
C ARG A 7 -18.50 -6.30 0.66
N LEU A 8 -19.33 -7.14 0.02
CA LEU A 8 -19.83 -8.39 0.61
C LEU A 8 -18.71 -9.34 1.06
N ILE A 9 -17.51 -9.18 0.51
CA ILE A 9 -16.29 -9.90 0.87
C ILE A 9 -15.19 -8.84 1.07
N PRO A 10 -14.60 -8.74 2.28
CA PRO A 10 -13.49 -7.83 2.51
C PRO A 10 -12.30 -8.23 1.65
N LYS A 11 -11.58 -7.23 1.13
CA LYS A 11 -10.44 -7.47 0.25
C LYS A 11 -9.34 -8.16 1.04
N THR A 12 -8.68 -9.13 0.42
CA THR A 12 -7.46 -9.67 0.99
C THR A 12 -6.37 -8.59 1.01
N ARG A 13 -5.47 -8.68 2.00
CA ARG A 13 -4.30 -7.79 2.08
C ARG A 13 -3.49 -7.75 0.77
N LYS A 14 -3.41 -8.88 0.07
CA LYS A 14 -2.72 -9.01 -1.21
C LYS A 14 -3.40 -8.23 -2.33
N GLU A 15 -4.72 -8.34 -2.45
CA GLU A 15 -5.49 -7.55 -3.42
C GLU A 15 -5.33 -6.05 -3.16
N LEU A 16 -5.40 -5.65 -1.89
CA LEU A 16 -5.25 -4.27 -1.48
C LEU A 16 -3.86 -3.70 -1.82
N ILE A 17 -2.80 -4.49 -1.64
CA ILE A 17 -1.45 -4.13 -2.07
C ILE A 17 -1.38 -3.98 -3.60
N LEU A 18 -1.91 -4.94 -4.36
CA LEU A 18 -1.83 -4.91 -5.83
C LEU A 18 -2.61 -3.74 -6.44
N GLU A 19 -3.82 -3.48 -5.96
CA GLU A 19 -4.63 -2.32 -6.39
C GLU A 19 -3.91 -1.00 -6.09
N ASN A 20 -3.30 -0.88 -4.92
CA ASN A 20 -2.55 0.33 -4.57
C ASN A 20 -1.25 0.44 -5.39
N LEU A 21 -0.54 -0.65 -5.66
CA LEU A 21 0.65 -0.59 -6.53
C LEU A 21 0.30 -0.07 -7.93
N ASP A 22 -0.81 -0.56 -8.50
CA ASP A 22 -1.33 -0.09 -9.79
C ASP A 22 -1.69 1.40 -9.75
N TRP A 23 -2.40 1.84 -8.70
CA TRP A 23 -2.76 3.24 -8.48
C TRP A 23 -1.55 4.19 -8.43
N PHE A 24 -0.44 3.74 -7.84
CA PHE A 24 0.80 4.51 -7.74
C PHE A 24 1.74 4.30 -8.94
N ALA A 25 1.33 3.55 -9.98
CA ALA A 25 2.15 3.13 -11.11
C ALA A 25 3.48 2.45 -10.67
N LEU A 26 3.44 1.72 -9.56
CA LEU A 26 4.57 0.97 -9.05
C LEU A 26 4.58 -0.45 -9.65
N PRO A 27 5.74 -0.98 -10.04
CA PRO A 27 5.81 -2.30 -10.62
C PRO A 27 5.49 -3.37 -9.57
N VAL A 28 4.82 -4.45 -10.00
CA VAL A 28 4.36 -5.56 -9.14
C VAL A 28 5.47 -6.15 -8.28
N ARG A 29 6.73 -6.14 -8.74
CA ARG A 29 7.90 -6.59 -7.97
C ARG A 29 8.09 -5.89 -6.61
N ILE A 30 7.45 -4.74 -6.41
CA ILE A 30 7.51 -3.96 -5.17
C ILE A 30 6.55 -4.53 -4.11
N SER A 31 5.64 -5.45 -4.46
CA SER A 31 4.70 -6.06 -3.52
C SER A 31 5.40 -6.71 -2.32
N GLU A 32 6.48 -7.46 -2.55
CA GLU A 32 7.24 -8.12 -1.48
C GLU A 32 7.89 -7.10 -0.54
N LEU A 33 8.39 -5.98 -1.07
CA LEU A 33 8.93 -4.90 -0.25
C LEU A 33 7.83 -4.27 0.61
N VAL A 34 6.66 -3.99 0.01
CA VAL A 34 5.50 -3.45 0.72
C VAL A 34 5.03 -4.40 1.81
N GLU A 35 4.90 -5.69 1.53
CA GLU A 35 4.53 -6.72 2.51
C GLU A 35 5.52 -6.75 3.69
N ASN A 36 6.83 -6.75 3.40
CA ASN A 36 7.87 -6.76 4.43
C ASN A 36 7.87 -5.50 5.30
N VAL A 37 7.55 -4.32 4.73
CA VAL A 37 7.41 -3.10 5.53
C VAL A 37 6.16 -3.15 6.41
N LEU A 38 5.03 -3.59 5.85
CA LEU A 38 3.78 -3.73 6.59
C LEU A 38 3.87 -4.80 7.71
N ASP A 39 4.65 -5.85 7.51
CA ASP A 39 4.96 -6.87 8.54
C ASP A 39 5.96 -6.39 9.60
N GLY A 40 6.54 -5.20 9.45
CA GLY A 40 7.57 -4.67 10.34
C GLY A 40 8.95 -5.33 10.21
N LYS A 41 9.15 -6.22 9.22
CA LYS A 41 10.46 -6.82 8.91
C LYS A 41 11.43 -5.78 8.37
N ILE A 42 10.91 -4.78 7.65
CA ILE A 42 11.64 -3.62 7.17
C ILE A 42 11.02 -2.37 7.80
N ARG A 43 11.86 -1.48 8.32
CA ARG A 43 11.40 -0.20 8.88
C ARG A 43 11.05 0.76 7.76
N GLU A 44 9.85 1.36 7.75
CA GLU A 44 9.44 2.37 6.74
C GLU A 44 10.48 3.49 6.59
N GLN A 45 11.15 3.89 7.67
CA GLN A 45 12.16 4.96 7.67
C GLN A 45 13.39 4.63 6.81
N SER A 46 13.64 3.36 6.47
CA SER A 46 14.73 2.98 5.57
C SER A 46 14.43 3.32 4.11
N LEU A 47 13.17 3.61 3.76
CA LEU A 47 12.76 4.05 2.42
C LEU A 47 13.10 5.54 2.23
N VAL A 48 14.38 5.81 1.99
CA VAL A 48 14.89 7.17 1.75
C VAL A 48 14.87 7.49 0.26
N CYS A 49 14.34 8.66 -0.10
CA CYS A 49 14.41 9.19 -1.45
C CYS A 49 15.78 9.81 -1.70
N CYS A 50 16.44 9.45 -2.80
CA CYS A 50 17.71 10.05 -3.22
C CYS A 50 17.54 11.34 -4.03
N HIS A 51 16.30 11.77 -4.31
CA HIS A 51 15.95 12.95 -5.11
C HIS A 51 16.52 12.95 -6.55
N SER A 52 16.82 11.77 -7.10
CA SER A 52 17.48 11.61 -8.41
C SER A 52 16.53 11.27 -9.57
N ALA A 53 15.24 11.62 -9.47
CA ALA A 53 14.21 11.33 -10.49
C ALA A 53 14.16 9.86 -10.94
N CYS A 54 14.04 8.93 -9.98
CA CYS A 54 13.97 7.50 -10.27
C CYS A 54 12.60 7.08 -10.82
N ASP A 55 12.59 6.12 -11.75
CA ASP A 55 11.36 5.48 -12.27
C ASP A 55 10.54 4.80 -11.16
N VAL A 56 11.22 4.31 -10.12
CA VAL A 56 10.61 3.75 -8.92
C VAL A 56 11.23 4.47 -7.72
N CYS A 57 10.47 5.39 -7.13
CA CYS A 57 10.97 6.20 -6.03
C CYS A 57 10.49 5.70 -4.67
N ASN A 58 11.42 5.58 -3.71
CA ASN A 58 11.10 5.23 -2.32
C ASN A 58 10.08 6.17 -1.67
N SER A 59 10.03 7.45 -2.08
CA SER A 59 8.98 8.36 -1.60
C SER A 59 7.58 7.92 -2.04
N THR A 60 7.47 7.45 -3.29
CA THR A 60 6.20 6.94 -3.86
C THR A 60 5.81 5.63 -3.17
N ILE A 61 6.76 4.72 -2.97
CA ILE A 61 6.55 3.47 -2.23
C ILE A 61 6.06 3.78 -0.80
N ARG A 62 6.66 4.75 -0.12
CA ARG A 62 6.24 5.17 1.22
C ARG A 62 4.81 5.72 1.24
N SER A 63 4.45 6.55 0.26
CA SER A 63 3.06 7.04 0.10
C SER A 63 2.07 5.91 -0.15
N CYS A 64 2.46 4.91 -0.95
CA CYS A 64 1.68 3.71 -1.22
C CYS A 64 1.45 2.90 0.07
N ILE A 65 2.51 2.61 0.83
CA ILE A 65 2.42 1.90 2.12
C ILE A 65 1.47 2.59 3.09
N ARG A 66 1.55 3.92 3.23
CA ARG A 66 0.67 4.67 4.14
C ARG A 66 -0.79 4.67 3.69
N LYS A 67 -1.07 4.64 2.38
CA LYS A 67 -2.43 4.49 1.89
C LYS A 67 -2.98 3.11 2.20
N ILE A 68 -2.18 2.06 1.97
CA ILE A 68 -2.53 0.68 2.30
C ILE A 68 -2.81 0.53 3.81
N GLN A 69 -1.98 1.10 4.68
CA GLN A 69 -2.20 1.08 6.13
C GLN A 69 -3.55 1.69 6.53
N ARG A 70 -3.89 2.86 5.97
CA ARG A 70 -5.19 3.51 6.25
C ARG A 70 -6.36 2.65 5.78
N GLU A 71 -6.30 2.09 4.58
CA GLU A 71 -7.36 1.23 4.06
C GLU A 71 -7.51 -0.06 4.90
N LEU A 72 -6.41 -0.64 5.37
CA LEU A 72 -6.45 -1.78 6.29
C LEU A 72 -7.10 -1.41 7.63
N GLU A 73 -6.78 -0.24 8.18
CA GLU A 73 -7.39 0.28 9.41
C GLU A 73 -8.88 0.58 9.24
N GLU A 74 -9.29 1.12 8.10
CA GLU A 74 -10.69 1.40 7.75
C GLU A 74 -11.51 0.09 7.63
N GLU A 75 -10.99 -0.93 6.95
CA GLU A 75 -11.64 -2.25 6.83
C GLU A 75 -11.76 -2.96 8.20
N LEU A 76 -10.74 -2.82 9.06
CA LEU A 76 -10.78 -3.32 10.45
C LEU A 76 -11.78 -2.53 11.33
N GLY A 77 -11.87 -1.22 11.13
CA GLY A 77 -12.78 -0.33 11.87
C GLY A 77 -14.25 -0.46 11.45
N GLN A 78 -14.51 -0.92 10.22
CA GLN A 78 -15.86 -1.22 9.71
C GLN A 78 -16.44 -2.55 10.21
N SER A 79 -15.67 -3.34 10.97
CA SER A 79 -16.10 -4.64 11.52
C SER A 79 -16.71 -4.59 12.94
N ILE A 80 -17.12 -3.41 13.44
CA ILE A 80 -17.74 -3.22 14.77
C ILE A 80 -19.15 -2.67 14.66
#